data_AF-A0A7J7E483-F1
#
_entry.id   AF-A0A7J7E483-F1
#
_cell.length_a   1.000
_cell.length_b   1.000
_cell.length_c   1.000
_cell.angle_alpha   90.00
_cell.angle_beta   90.00
_cell.angle_gamma   90.00
#
_symmetry.space_group_name_H-M   'P 1'
#
loop_
_entity.id
_entity.type
_entity.pdbx_description
1 polymer ?
#
loop_
_entity_poly.entity_id
_entity_poly.type
_entity_poly.pdbx_seq_one_letter_code
_entity_poly.pdbx_strand_id
1 'polypeptide(L)'
;MLSSCVRLVPTAVRLVGSLVCSSSRSFMDLKALLSSLNDFASLSFAESWDNVGLLVEPSPPHTVNTLLLTNDLTEEVMKEALQKKADLILSYHPPIFRPLKRVTWKTWKERLVIRALENRVGIYSPHTAYDAAPQGVNTWLAKGLGTCTSRPIHPSKAPSCPAEGTHRVEFSVSHTQDLDKVISAVKGIAGVSVTSFSARTDDEEQTRISLNCSQQALMQVVAFLSQNRQLYQKTEILSLEKPLLLHTGMGRLCTLDESVSLATMIERIKSHLKLSHVRLALGVGRTLESQVKVVALCAGSGSSVLQGVEADLYLTGEMSHHDILDAASQGISVILCEHSNTERGFLCDLRDMLGAHLENKINIILSETDRDPLTEPYDMSPIRGLEGEPRKEVGGESATCPKPGGKLRRGGQPCPGERVLTVCFSQSSFAIHTWGPERCENTCEENTTNLDDN
;
A
#
# COMPACT_ATOMS: atom_id res chain seq x y z
N MET A 1 -41.03 43.01 19.79
CA MET A 1 -39.76 43.65 20.15
C MET A 1 -38.63 42.91 19.44
N LEU A 2 -37.80 43.67 18.73
CA LEU A 2 -36.46 43.36 18.20
C LEU A 2 -36.31 42.19 17.21
N SER A 3 -36.51 42.52 15.92
CA SER A 3 -35.89 41.82 14.79
C SER A 3 -34.52 42.47 14.53
N SER A 4 -33.42 41.72 14.67
CA SER A 4 -32.07 42.20 14.37
C SER A 4 -31.76 41.98 12.89
N CYS A 5 -31.78 43.08 12.14
CA CYS A 5 -31.37 43.16 10.75
C CYS A 5 -29.84 43.29 10.70
N VAL A 6 -29.13 42.21 10.33
CA VAL A 6 -27.68 42.26 10.06
C VAL A 6 -27.49 42.60 8.58
N ARG A 7 -27.04 43.83 8.29
CA ARG A 7 -26.61 44.25 6.95
C ARG A 7 -25.17 43.81 6.70
N LEU A 8 -24.96 42.93 5.74
CA LEU A 8 -23.65 42.67 5.15
C LEU A 8 -23.29 43.82 4.21
N VAL A 9 -22.19 44.52 4.49
CA VAL A 9 -21.59 45.52 3.60
C VAL A 9 -20.62 44.79 2.66
N PRO A 10 -20.77 44.86 1.33
CA PRO A 10 -19.81 44.25 0.42
C PRO A 10 -18.60 45.17 0.28
N THR A 11 -17.48 44.81 0.91
CA THR A 11 -16.20 45.46 0.67
C THR A 11 -15.64 44.97 -0.67
N ALA A 12 -15.68 45.82 -1.69
CA ALA A 12 -15.02 45.57 -2.96
C ALA A 12 -13.49 45.59 -2.76
N VAL A 13 -12.88 44.41 -2.66
CA VAL A 13 -11.43 44.28 -2.72
C VAL A 13 -11.02 44.37 -4.19
N ARG A 14 -10.42 45.50 -4.56
CA ARG A 14 -9.75 45.68 -5.86
C ARG A 14 -8.64 44.63 -5.99
N LEU A 15 -8.79 43.69 -6.91
CA LEU A 15 -7.66 42.91 -7.42
C LEU A 15 -6.72 43.89 -8.14
N VAL A 16 -5.64 44.27 -7.47
CA VAL A 16 -4.47 44.83 -8.14
C VAL A 16 -3.73 43.64 -8.73
N GLY A 17 -3.87 43.46 -10.05
CA GLY A 17 -3.03 42.53 -10.80
C GLY A 17 -1.57 42.95 -10.65
N SER A 18 -0.79 42.13 -9.93
CA SER A 18 0.65 42.28 -9.86
C SER A 18 1.30 41.19 -10.70
N LEU A 19 1.94 41.70 -11.77
CA LEU A 19 3.03 41.17 -12.57
C LEU A 19 3.59 39.78 -12.20
N VAL A 20 3.57 38.90 -13.21
CA VAL A 20 4.53 37.82 -13.50
C VAL A 20 5.57 37.63 -12.40
N CYS A 21 5.26 36.76 -11.44
CA CYS A 21 6.26 36.24 -10.52
C CYS A 21 7.11 35.25 -11.32
N SER A 22 8.34 35.64 -11.68
CA SER A 22 9.34 34.66 -12.09
C SER A 22 9.60 33.79 -10.86
N SER A 23 8.94 32.63 -10.76
CA SER A 23 9.26 31.67 -9.71
C SER A 23 10.69 31.21 -9.93
N SER A 24 11.61 31.71 -9.11
CA SER A 24 12.95 31.15 -9.02
C SER A 24 12.78 29.74 -8.46
N ARG A 25 12.62 28.75 -9.33
CA ARG A 25 12.63 27.34 -8.95
C ARG A 25 13.93 27.06 -8.21
N SER A 26 13.83 26.49 -7.02
CA SER A 26 14.97 26.18 -6.15
C SER A 26 15.21 24.67 -6.10
N PHE A 27 16.24 24.25 -5.38
CA PHE A 27 16.46 22.84 -5.05
C PHE A 27 15.99 22.57 -3.62
N MET A 28 15.69 21.31 -3.33
CA MET A 28 15.48 20.83 -1.96
C MET A 28 16.54 19.80 -1.60
N ASP A 29 17.01 19.82 -0.35
CA ASP A 29 17.77 18.69 0.20
C ASP A 29 16.91 17.43 0.21
N LEU A 30 17.50 16.27 -0.12
CA LEU A 30 16.77 15.00 -0.23
C LEU A 30 16.02 14.66 1.06
N LYS A 31 16.63 14.84 2.23
CA LYS A 31 16.00 14.53 3.52
C LYS A 31 14.82 15.45 3.80
N ALA A 32 14.97 16.74 3.48
CA ALA A 32 13.88 17.71 3.60
C ALA A 32 12.70 17.35 2.67
N LEU A 33 13.00 17.00 1.41
CA LEU A 33 11.97 16.57 0.46
C LEU A 33 11.24 15.30 0.93
N LEU A 34 11.97 14.29 1.41
CA LEU A 34 11.36 13.06 1.93
C LEU A 34 10.47 13.32 3.15
N SER A 35 10.85 14.23 4.04
CA SER A 35 9.99 14.68 5.14
C SER A 35 8.71 15.30 4.60
N SER A 36 8.80 16.22 3.64
CA SER A 36 7.62 16.85 3.04
C SER A 36 6.72 15.86 2.30
N LEU A 37 7.28 14.84 1.63
CA LEU A 37 6.49 13.76 1.00
C LEU A 37 5.76 12.90 2.04
N ASN A 38 6.40 12.64 3.18
CA ASN A 38 5.77 11.94 4.29
C ASN A 38 4.70 12.79 5.00
N ASP A 39 4.85 14.12 5.04
CA ASP A 39 3.84 15.04 5.55
C ASP A 39 2.62 15.12 4.60
N PHE A 40 2.86 15.01 3.29
CA PHE A 40 1.78 14.93 2.30
C PHE A 40 0.93 13.67 2.53
N ALA A 41 1.58 12.51 2.63
CA ALA A 41 0.93 11.27 3.04
C ALA A 41 1.93 10.37 3.77
N SER A 42 1.62 10.08 5.04
CA SER A 42 2.51 9.34 5.94
C SER A 42 2.72 7.93 5.43
N LEU A 43 3.98 7.49 5.37
CA LEU A 43 4.33 6.11 5.07
C LEU A 43 3.78 5.13 6.12
N SER A 44 3.40 5.60 7.31
CA SER A 44 2.72 4.78 8.32
C SER A 44 1.32 4.31 7.91
N PHE A 45 0.77 4.82 6.81
CA PHE A 45 -0.51 4.37 6.26
C PHE A 45 -0.36 3.15 5.35
N ALA A 46 0.85 2.81 4.93
CA ALA A 46 1.11 1.65 4.09
C ALA A 46 0.72 0.35 4.79
N GLU A 47 0.39 -0.66 3.98
CA GLU A 47 0.21 -2.02 4.45
C GLU A 47 1.48 -2.59 5.05
N SER A 48 1.33 -3.45 6.05
CA SER A 48 2.46 -4.03 6.80
C SER A 48 3.40 -4.91 5.96
N TRP A 49 2.93 -5.44 4.83
CA TRP A 49 3.71 -6.26 3.90
C TRP A 49 4.45 -5.43 2.84
N ASP A 50 4.17 -4.14 2.75
CA ASP A 50 4.61 -3.28 1.66
C ASP A 50 6.06 -2.78 1.85
N ASN A 51 6.70 -2.38 0.75
CA ASN A 51 8.02 -1.78 0.75
C ASN A 51 7.98 -0.34 0.22
N VAL A 52 7.69 0.60 1.12
CA VAL A 52 7.52 2.02 0.83
C VAL A 52 8.69 2.88 1.32
N GLY A 53 8.78 4.11 0.83
CA GLY A 53 9.80 5.07 1.20
C GLY A 53 10.96 5.15 0.20
N LEU A 54 12.12 5.59 0.68
CA LEU A 54 13.33 5.71 -0.14
C LEU A 54 13.96 4.32 -0.32
N LEU A 55 13.88 3.79 -1.55
CA LEU A 55 14.34 2.44 -1.88
C LEU A 55 15.77 2.42 -2.40
N VAL A 56 16.20 3.49 -3.07
CA VAL A 56 17.58 3.69 -3.52
C VAL A 56 18.00 5.09 -3.13
N GLU A 57 18.98 5.18 -2.25
CA GLU A 57 19.52 6.45 -1.76
C GLU A 57 20.85 6.77 -2.46
N PRO A 58 20.94 7.92 -3.15
CA PRO A 58 22.21 8.43 -3.66
C PRO A 58 23.08 8.97 -2.50
N SER A 59 24.41 8.93 -2.65
CA SER A 59 25.31 9.36 -1.58
C SER A 59 25.11 10.83 -1.17
N PRO A 60 25.09 11.16 0.14
CA PRO A 60 24.94 12.53 0.61
C PRO A 60 26.22 13.36 0.36
N PRO A 61 26.11 14.70 0.24
CA PRO A 61 24.85 15.46 0.16
C PRO A 61 24.14 15.23 -1.18
N HIS A 62 22.81 15.27 -1.18
CA HIS A 62 22.01 15.12 -2.39
C HIS A 62 20.88 16.16 -2.46
N THR A 63 20.80 16.88 -3.56
CA THR A 63 19.79 17.91 -3.80
C THR A 63 18.90 17.50 -4.96
N VAL A 64 17.60 17.74 -4.82
CA VAL A 64 16.60 17.45 -5.83
C VAL A 64 16.13 18.75 -6.46
N ASN A 65 16.39 18.90 -7.76
CA ASN A 65 15.82 19.93 -8.62
C ASN A 65 14.65 19.36 -9.43
N THR A 66 14.79 18.14 -9.93
CA THR A 66 13.78 17.47 -10.76
C THR A 66 13.33 16.15 -10.13
N LEU A 67 12.02 16.06 -9.88
CA LEU A 67 11.32 14.85 -9.47
C LEU A 67 10.53 14.29 -10.66
N LEU A 68 10.80 13.06 -11.06
CA LEU A 68 10.01 12.36 -12.07
C LEU A 68 8.99 11.42 -11.39
N LEU A 69 7.73 11.50 -11.79
CA LEU A 69 6.67 10.60 -11.35
C LEU A 69 6.39 9.54 -12.43
N THR A 70 6.19 8.30 -12.01
CA THR A 70 5.82 7.16 -12.86
C THR A 70 4.99 6.16 -12.07
N ASN A 71 4.10 5.41 -12.72
CA ASN A 71 3.39 4.31 -12.08
C ASN A 71 4.36 3.14 -11.91
N ASP A 72 4.96 2.74 -13.04
CA ASP A 72 5.88 1.61 -13.12
C ASP A 72 7.26 2.07 -13.64
N LEU A 73 8.30 1.95 -12.80
CA LEU A 73 9.67 2.24 -13.22
C LEU A 73 10.23 1.10 -14.07
N THR A 74 10.04 1.17 -15.39
CA THR A 74 10.66 0.26 -16.36
C THR A 74 12.05 0.75 -16.82
N GLU A 75 12.77 -0.05 -17.61
CA GLU A 75 14.08 0.38 -18.16
C GLU A 75 13.96 1.58 -19.11
N GLU A 76 12.86 1.69 -19.86
CA GLU A 76 12.64 2.84 -20.74
C GLU A 76 12.30 4.10 -19.94
N VAL A 77 11.50 3.98 -18.88
CA VAL A 77 11.24 5.09 -17.96
C VAL A 77 12.53 5.54 -17.26
N MET A 78 13.39 4.60 -16.85
CA MET A 78 14.70 4.94 -16.29
C MET A 78 15.56 5.69 -17.30
N LYS A 79 15.62 5.25 -18.55
CA LYS A 79 16.34 5.95 -19.61
C LYS A 79 15.81 7.37 -19.82
N GLU A 80 14.49 7.53 -19.85
CA GLU A 80 13.83 8.84 -19.91
C GLU A 80 14.21 9.72 -18.71
N ALA A 81 14.15 9.18 -17.50
CA ALA A 81 14.49 9.92 -16.27
C ALA A 81 15.92 10.46 -16.30
N LEU A 82 16.87 9.64 -16.75
CA LEU A 82 18.26 10.07 -16.94
C LEU A 82 18.41 11.14 -18.02
N GLN A 83 17.72 11.00 -19.15
CA GLN A 83 17.71 12.00 -20.22
C GLN A 83 17.13 13.34 -19.76
N LYS A 84 16.06 13.30 -18.95
CA LYS A 84 15.40 14.47 -18.36
C LYS A 84 16.12 14.99 -17.11
N LYS A 85 17.26 14.39 -16.72
CA LYS A 85 18.08 14.77 -15.56
C LYS A 85 17.27 14.81 -14.25
N ALA A 86 16.45 13.79 -14.03
CA ALA A 86 15.76 13.61 -12.75
C ALA A 86 16.78 13.31 -11.64
N ASP A 87 16.64 13.96 -10.49
CA ASP A 87 17.47 13.73 -9.31
C ASP A 87 16.82 12.72 -8.34
N LEU A 88 15.49 12.59 -8.44
CA LEU A 88 14.67 11.63 -7.70
C LEU A 88 13.56 11.12 -8.63
N ILE A 89 13.30 9.81 -8.58
CA ILE A 89 12.17 9.16 -9.23
C ILE A 89 11.19 8.73 -8.14
N LEU A 90 9.94 9.17 -8.22
CA LEU A 90 8.82 8.60 -7.47
C LEU A 90 8.13 7.58 -8.38
N SER A 91 8.36 6.30 -8.08
CA SER A 91 7.68 5.18 -8.73
C SER A 91 6.50 4.79 -7.85
N TYR A 92 5.27 4.80 -8.37
CA TYR A 92 4.09 4.44 -7.58
C TYR A 92 4.21 3.00 -7.06
N HIS A 93 4.56 2.08 -7.95
CA HIS A 93 4.92 0.70 -7.61
C HIS A 93 6.40 0.60 -7.23
N PRO A 94 6.73 -0.14 -6.16
CA PRO A 94 8.10 -0.30 -5.72
C PRO A 94 8.87 -1.22 -6.67
N PRO A 95 9.90 -0.74 -7.41
CA PRO A 95 10.70 -1.60 -8.28
C PRO A 95 11.42 -2.68 -7.45
N ILE A 96 11.87 -2.33 -6.23
CA ILE A 96 12.37 -3.27 -5.22
C ILE A 96 11.19 -3.69 -4.34
N PHE A 97 10.37 -4.63 -4.80
CA PHE A 97 9.26 -5.15 -3.99
C PHE A 97 9.67 -6.30 -3.06
N ARG A 98 10.63 -7.12 -3.51
CA ARG A 98 11.23 -8.20 -2.71
C ARG A 98 12.68 -7.88 -2.40
N PRO A 99 13.21 -8.27 -1.22
CA PRO A 99 14.61 -8.02 -0.88
C PRO A 99 15.57 -8.59 -1.92
N LEU A 100 16.48 -7.75 -2.42
CA LEU A 100 17.55 -8.15 -3.33
C LEU A 100 18.72 -8.74 -2.52
N LYS A 101 19.00 -10.03 -2.71
CA LYS A 101 20.18 -10.66 -2.08
C LYS A 101 21.50 -10.23 -2.72
N ARG A 102 21.45 -9.76 -3.97
CA ARG A 102 22.59 -9.30 -4.79
C ARG A 102 22.11 -8.21 -5.73
N VAL A 103 23.02 -7.32 -6.11
CA VAL A 103 22.81 -6.28 -7.12
C VAL A 103 23.85 -6.48 -8.22
N THR A 104 23.41 -7.04 -9.34
CA THR A 104 24.22 -7.41 -10.52
C THR A 104 23.49 -7.02 -11.80
N TRP A 105 24.14 -7.09 -12.97
CA TRP A 105 23.49 -6.72 -14.23
C TRP A 105 22.45 -7.75 -14.75
N LYS A 106 22.10 -8.77 -13.95
CA LYS A 106 21.36 -9.96 -14.40
C LYS A 106 19.88 -9.68 -14.66
N THR A 107 19.18 -9.07 -13.70
CA THR A 107 17.74 -8.79 -13.81
C THR A 107 17.49 -7.32 -14.09
N TRP A 108 16.36 -7.01 -14.74
CA TRP A 108 16.00 -5.63 -15.06
C TRP A 108 15.87 -4.76 -13.79
N LYS A 109 15.29 -5.31 -12.71
CA LYS A 109 15.18 -4.62 -11.42
C LYS A 109 16.55 -4.28 -10.81
N GLU A 110 17.51 -5.20 -10.85
CA GLU A 110 18.87 -4.91 -10.40
C GLU A 110 19.54 -3.84 -11.29
N ARG A 111 19.33 -3.89 -12.62
CA ARG A 111 19.84 -2.86 -13.54
C ARG A 111 19.26 -1.47 -13.29
N LEU A 112 17.99 -1.36 -12.87
CA LEU A 112 17.41 -0.08 -12.44
C LEU A 112 18.18 0.49 -11.25
N VAL A 113 18.45 -0.33 -10.23
CA VAL A 113 19.21 0.08 -9.04
C VAL A 113 20.62 0.50 -9.42
N ILE A 114 21.32 -0.29 -10.24
CA ILE A 114 22.69 0.03 -10.68
C ILE A 114 22.70 1.36 -11.44
N ARG A 115 21.82 1.53 -12.43
CA ARG A 115 21.74 2.78 -13.21
C ARG A 115 21.42 3.99 -12.33
N ALA A 116 20.49 3.85 -11.38
CA ALA A 116 20.15 4.92 -10.45
C ALA A 116 21.37 5.34 -9.61
N LEU A 117 22.09 4.37 -9.04
CA LEU A 117 23.30 4.64 -8.24
C LEU A 117 24.44 5.24 -9.07
N GLU A 118 24.73 4.69 -10.25
CA GLU A 118 25.77 5.20 -11.16
C GLU A 118 25.52 6.65 -11.59
N ASN A 119 24.25 7.05 -11.69
CA ASN A 119 23.84 8.40 -12.10
C ASN A 119 23.41 9.28 -10.91
N ARG A 120 23.56 8.81 -9.67
CA ARG A 120 23.15 9.50 -8.43
C ARG A 120 21.68 9.93 -8.44
N VAL A 121 20.77 9.09 -8.92
CA VAL A 121 19.33 9.32 -8.90
C VAL A 121 18.71 8.52 -7.76
N GLY A 122 17.90 9.17 -6.93
CA GLY A 122 17.13 8.47 -5.89
C GLY A 122 15.91 7.75 -6.45
N ILE A 123 15.47 6.69 -5.79
CA ILE A 123 14.19 6.03 -6.07
C ILE A 123 13.37 5.99 -4.80
N TYR A 124 12.17 6.58 -4.85
CA TYR A 124 11.19 6.60 -3.77
C TYR A 124 9.88 5.95 -4.24
N SER A 125 9.19 5.24 -3.35
CA SER A 125 7.92 4.58 -3.65
C SER A 125 6.90 4.79 -2.53
N PRO A 126 5.76 5.45 -2.76
CA PRO A 126 4.72 5.61 -1.74
C PRO A 126 3.73 4.44 -1.70
N HIS A 127 3.44 3.81 -2.84
CA HIS A 127 2.57 2.65 -3.02
C HIS A 127 1.31 2.67 -2.13
N THR A 128 1.12 1.68 -1.26
CA THR A 128 -0.12 1.56 -0.46
C THR A 128 -0.35 2.72 0.52
N ALA A 129 0.69 3.48 0.90
CA ALA A 129 0.48 4.70 1.69
C ALA A 129 -0.38 5.73 0.93
N TYR A 130 -0.20 5.82 -0.40
CA TYR A 130 -0.97 6.71 -1.25
C TYR A 130 -2.30 6.07 -1.69
N ASP A 131 -2.44 4.74 -1.61
CA ASP A 131 -3.75 4.08 -1.70
C ASP A 131 -4.64 4.43 -0.50
N ALA A 132 -4.02 4.48 0.68
CA ALA A 132 -4.69 4.77 1.93
C ALA A 132 -5.08 6.25 2.09
N ALA A 133 -4.24 7.15 1.59
CA ALA A 133 -4.31 8.58 1.86
C ALA A 133 -5.68 9.20 1.53
N PRO A 134 -6.17 10.19 2.29
CA PRO A 134 -7.45 10.85 2.03
C PRO A 134 -7.55 11.46 0.64
N GLN A 135 -6.46 12.02 0.13
CA GLN A 135 -6.30 12.59 -1.21
C GLN A 135 -5.65 11.62 -2.23
N GLY A 136 -5.61 10.33 -1.90
CA GLY A 136 -4.92 9.27 -2.64
C GLY A 136 -5.63 8.79 -3.90
N VAL A 137 -5.08 7.74 -4.52
CA VAL A 137 -5.58 7.18 -5.79
C VAL A 137 -7.03 6.69 -5.70
N ASN A 138 -7.44 6.10 -4.58
CA ASN A 138 -8.81 5.61 -4.42
C ASN A 138 -9.82 6.76 -4.36
N THR A 139 -9.43 7.90 -3.77
CA THR A 139 -10.26 9.12 -3.76
C THR A 139 -10.30 9.75 -5.15
N TRP A 140 -9.19 9.72 -5.89
CA TRP A 140 -9.16 10.13 -7.29
C TRP A 140 -10.09 9.27 -8.15
N LEU A 141 -10.00 7.93 -8.04
CA LEU A 141 -10.83 6.99 -8.79
C LEU A 141 -12.33 7.17 -8.48
N ALA A 142 -12.68 7.47 -7.22
CA ALA A 142 -14.05 7.76 -6.81
C ALA A 142 -14.66 8.99 -7.53
N LYS A 143 -13.85 9.95 -7.98
CA LYS A 143 -14.33 11.11 -8.77
C LYS A 143 -15.03 10.64 -10.05
N GLY A 144 -14.61 9.51 -10.61
CA GLY A 144 -15.23 8.90 -11.79
C GLY A 144 -16.64 8.38 -11.58
N LEU A 145 -17.13 8.26 -10.34
CA LEU A 145 -18.47 7.78 -10.05
C LEU A 145 -19.54 8.89 -10.12
N GLY A 146 -19.13 10.16 -10.01
CA GLY A 146 -20.01 11.32 -9.82
C GLY A 146 -20.07 11.77 -8.36
N THR A 147 -21.09 12.55 -8.00
CA THR A 147 -21.23 13.05 -6.62
C THR A 147 -21.63 11.93 -5.66
N CYS A 148 -20.84 11.76 -4.61
CA CYS A 148 -21.03 10.72 -3.61
C CYS A 148 -20.39 11.08 -2.28
N THR A 149 -20.85 10.42 -1.23
CA THR A 149 -20.15 10.34 0.05
C THR A 149 -19.24 9.11 0.03
N SER A 150 -18.04 9.21 0.62
CA SER A 150 -17.01 8.18 0.53
C SER A 150 -16.32 7.98 1.88
N ARG A 151 -16.08 6.71 2.23
CA ARG A 151 -15.34 6.30 3.44
C ARG A 151 -14.39 5.13 3.11
N PRO A 152 -13.29 4.94 3.85
CA PRO A 152 -12.43 3.77 3.67
C PRO A 152 -13.21 2.48 3.94
N ILE A 153 -12.87 1.41 3.21
CA ILE A 153 -13.38 0.06 3.47
C ILE A 153 -12.62 -0.55 4.65
N HIS A 154 -11.29 -0.46 4.61
CA HIS A 154 -10.42 -0.84 5.71
C HIS A 154 -9.73 0.42 6.28
N PRO A 155 -10.31 1.06 7.31
CA PRO A 155 -9.75 2.28 7.89
C PRO A 155 -8.38 2.04 8.54
N SER A 156 -7.43 2.92 8.25
CA SER A 156 -6.13 2.94 8.91
C SER A 156 -6.28 3.39 10.37
N LYS A 157 -5.37 2.93 11.23
CA LYS A 157 -5.27 3.39 12.61
C LYS A 157 -4.39 4.64 12.70
N ALA A 158 -4.69 5.53 13.65
CA ALA A 158 -3.86 6.68 13.95
C ALA A 158 -2.43 6.24 14.34
N PRO A 159 -1.39 7.03 14.04
CA PRO A 159 -0.01 6.65 14.33
C PRO A 159 0.24 6.45 15.83
N SER A 160 -0.44 7.23 16.69
CA SER A 160 -0.37 7.15 18.15
C SER A 160 -1.76 7.13 18.78
N CYS A 161 -1.84 6.61 20.01
CA CYS A 161 -3.03 6.76 20.85
C CYS A 161 -3.15 8.22 21.33
N PRO A 162 -4.37 8.75 21.56
CA PRO A 162 -4.56 10.07 22.17
C PRO A 162 -4.00 10.16 23.60
N ALA A 163 -3.99 9.02 24.30
CA ALA A 163 -3.33 8.86 25.58
C ALA A 163 -1.87 8.39 25.37
N GLU A 164 -0.94 8.90 26.20
CA GLU A 164 0.44 8.45 26.19
C GLU A 164 0.55 6.97 26.56
N GLY A 165 1.30 6.18 25.77
CA GLY A 165 1.50 4.75 26.03
C GLY A 165 0.60 3.82 25.22
N THR A 166 0.72 2.52 25.47
CA THR A 166 0.00 1.45 24.77
C THR A 166 -0.94 0.66 25.68
N HIS A 167 -0.81 0.82 26.99
CA HIS A 167 -1.61 0.13 27.99
C HIS A 167 -2.08 1.08 29.07
N ARG A 168 -3.24 0.79 29.63
CA ARG A 168 -3.77 1.43 30.83
C ARG A 168 -3.87 0.39 31.94
N VAL A 169 -3.26 0.68 33.08
CA VAL A 169 -3.38 -0.15 34.29
C VAL A 169 -4.21 0.62 35.30
N GLU A 170 -5.26 -0.02 35.79
CA GLU A 170 -6.15 0.55 36.79
C GLU A 170 -6.15 -0.31 38.04
N PHE A 171 -5.92 0.28 39.20
CA PHE A 171 -6.00 -0.43 40.47
C PHE A 171 -6.45 0.48 41.62
N SER A 172 -7.04 -0.13 42.65
CA SER A 172 -7.50 0.58 43.85
C SER A 172 -6.52 0.41 45.00
N VAL A 173 -6.20 1.49 45.70
CA VAL A 173 -5.39 1.49 46.92
C VAL A 173 -6.31 1.57 48.14
N SER A 174 -6.12 0.65 49.09
CA SER A 174 -7.00 0.47 50.27
C SER A 174 -6.79 1.51 51.37
N HIS A 175 -5.59 2.11 51.47
CA HIS A 175 -5.25 3.06 52.53
C HIS A 175 -4.64 4.34 51.97
N THR A 176 -5.18 5.50 52.36
CA THR A 176 -4.72 6.82 51.92
C THR A 176 -3.28 7.14 52.31
N GLN A 177 -2.77 6.54 53.40
CA GLN A 177 -1.39 6.73 53.88
C GLN A 177 -0.32 6.09 52.97
N ASP A 178 -0.70 5.08 52.17
CA ASP A 178 0.22 4.41 51.24
C ASP A 178 0.16 5.00 49.82
N LEU A 179 -0.78 5.92 49.57
CA LEU A 179 -1.01 6.52 48.26
C LEU A 179 0.23 7.23 47.71
N ASP A 180 0.89 8.07 48.52
CA ASP A 180 2.06 8.84 48.09
C ASP A 180 3.25 7.94 47.76
N LYS A 181 3.44 6.85 48.51
CA LYS A 181 4.49 5.85 48.26
C LYS A 181 4.26 5.14 46.94
N VAL A 182 3.02 4.72 46.70
CA VAL A 182 2.62 4.01 45.47
C VAL A 182 2.75 4.92 44.25
N ILE A 183 2.22 6.15 44.32
CA ILE A 183 2.32 7.11 43.22
C ILE A 183 3.78 7.44 42.92
N SER A 184 4.62 7.65 43.94
CA SER A 184 6.05 7.95 43.75
C SER A 184 6.81 6.79 43.11
N ALA A 185 6.55 5.55 43.54
CA ALA A 185 7.18 4.36 42.97
C ALA A 185 6.79 4.16 41.50
N VAL A 186 5.51 4.31 41.16
CA VAL A 186 5.00 4.14 39.80
C VAL A 186 5.45 5.28 38.88
N LYS A 187 5.45 6.54 39.35
CA LYS A 187 5.98 7.68 38.58
C LYS A 187 7.49 7.58 38.34
N GLY A 188 8.21 6.83 39.16
CA GLY A 188 9.63 6.55 38.97
C GLY A 188 9.93 5.63 37.77
N ILE A 189 8.92 4.96 37.21
CA ILE A 189 9.05 4.11 36.03
C ILE A 189 9.02 4.99 34.78
N ALA A 190 10.09 4.96 33.99
CA ALA A 190 10.18 5.71 32.74
C ALA A 190 9.10 5.28 31.75
N GLY A 191 8.39 6.25 31.16
CA GLY A 191 7.31 5.98 30.19
C GLY A 191 5.96 5.65 30.82
N VAL A 192 5.72 6.08 32.07
CA VAL A 192 4.43 6.01 32.75
C VAL A 192 3.85 7.40 32.98
N SER A 193 2.58 7.57 32.63
CA SER A 193 1.78 8.75 32.92
C SER A 193 0.68 8.38 33.91
N VAL A 194 0.62 9.03 35.07
CA VAL A 194 -0.27 8.63 36.18
C VAL A 194 -1.37 9.67 36.40
N THR A 195 -2.61 9.20 36.49
CA THR A 195 -3.79 9.95 36.92
C THR A 195 -4.44 9.24 38.11
N SER A 196 -4.85 9.98 39.14
CA SER A 196 -5.52 9.41 40.32
C SER A 196 -6.88 10.07 40.52
N PHE A 197 -7.87 9.27 40.91
CA PHE A 197 -9.23 9.70 41.18
C PHE A 197 -9.69 9.10 42.51
N SER A 198 -10.27 9.91 43.39
CA SER A 198 -10.95 9.40 44.58
C SER A 198 -12.27 8.75 44.16
N ALA A 199 -12.56 7.55 44.66
CA ALA A 199 -13.79 6.82 44.39
C ALA A 199 -14.37 6.27 45.69
N ARG A 200 -15.68 6.45 45.91
CA ARG A 200 -16.37 5.84 47.05
C ARG A 200 -17.06 4.57 46.59
N THR A 201 -16.70 3.45 47.19
CA THR A 201 -17.35 2.15 46.97
C THR A 201 -17.62 1.54 48.35
N ASP A 202 -18.87 1.15 48.60
CA ASP A 202 -19.31 0.46 49.82
C ASP A 202 -18.86 1.10 51.15
N ASP A 203 -19.09 2.42 51.30
CA ASP A 203 -18.81 3.22 52.52
C ASP A 203 -17.33 3.29 52.97
N GLU A 204 -16.38 2.77 52.19
CA GLU A 204 -14.93 2.97 52.39
C GLU A 204 -14.34 3.90 51.31
N GLU A 205 -13.49 4.84 51.72
CA GLU A 205 -12.83 5.79 50.82
C GLU A 205 -11.62 5.13 50.14
N GLN A 206 -11.79 4.69 48.88
CA GLN A 206 -10.72 4.10 48.08
C GLN A 206 -10.19 5.11 47.05
N THR A 207 -8.90 5.03 46.73
CA THR A 207 -8.34 5.83 45.62
C THR A 207 -8.07 4.92 44.43
N ARG A 208 -8.74 5.19 43.31
CA ARG A 208 -8.48 4.50 42.03
C ARG A 208 -7.33 5.19 41.32
N ILE A 209 -6.27 4.44 41.05
CA ILE A 209 -5.12 4.89 40.27
C ILE A 209 -5.28 4.36 38.85
N SER A 210 -5.16 5.25 37.87
CA SER A 210 -5.14 4.94 36.45
C SER A 210 -3.83 5.44 35.86
N LEU A 211 -2.97 4.53 35.42
CA LEU A 211 -1.73 4.87 34.75
C LEU A 211 -1.76 4.38 33.30
N ASN A 212 -1.24 5.20 32.38
CA ASN A 212 -0.94 4.77 31.03
C ASN A 212 0.57 4.52 30.90
N CYS A 213 0.95 3.47 30.17
CA CYS A 213 2.35 3.06 30.06
C CYS A 213 2.65 2.38 28.72
N SER A 214 3.92 2.35 28.33
CA SER A 214 4.39 1.54 27.19
C SER A 214 4.39 0.04 27.52
N GLN A 215 4.50 -0.82 26.50
CA GLN A 215 4.66 -2.28 26.70
C GLN A 215 5.85 -2.61 27.60
N GLN A 216 6.96 -1.87 27.48
CA GLN A 216 8.15 -2.10 28.29
C GLN A 216 7.92 -1.69 29.75
N ALA A 217 7.27 -0.54 29.97
CA ALA A 217 6.93 -0.05 31.30
C ALA A 217 5.87 -0.92 31.99
N LEU A 218 4.94 -1.50 31.22
CA LEU A 218 3.92 -2.42 31.73
C LEU A 218 4.55 -3.58 32.50
N MET A 219 5.63 -4.18 32.00
CA MET A 219 6.30 -5.29 32.69
C MET A 219 6.83 -4.85 34.07
N GLN A 220 7.36 -3.63 34.18
CA GLN A 220 7.87 -3.08 35.44
C GLN A 220 6.72 -2.76 36.42
N VAL A 221 5.63 -2.19 35.90
CA VAL A 221 4.41 -1.89 36.67
C VAL A 221 3.80 -3.18 37.22
N VAL A 222 3.63 -4.21 36.39
CA VAL A 222 3.07 -5.51 36.81
C VAL A 222 3.96 -6.19 37.84
N ALA A 223 5.29 -6.14 37.68
CA ALA A 223 6.23 -6.66 38.67
C ALA A 223 6.09 -5.94 40.02
N PHE A 224 6.03 -4.60 40.00
CA PHE A 224 5.82 -3.78 41.19
C PHE A 224 4.50 -4.11 41.90
N LEU A 225 3.39 -4.18 41.16
CA LEU A 225 2.07 -4.53 41.71
C LEU A 225 2.06 -5.94 42.30
N SER A 226 2.74 -6.89 41.64
CA SER A 226 2.85 -8.27 42.10
C SER A 226 3.66 -8.43 43.39
N GLN A 227 4.66 -7.58 43.63
CA GLN A 227 5.46 -7.56 44.86
C GLN A 227 4.75 -6.87 46.03
N ASN A 228 3.72 -6.06 45.75
CA ASN A 228 3.04 -5.23 46.75
C ASN A 228 1.53 -5.53 46.83
N ARG A 229 1.12 -6.79 46.58
CA ARG A 229 -0.30 -7.21 46.50
C ARG A 229 -1.17 -6.78 47.69
N GLN A 230 -0.60 -6.68 48.88
CA GLN A 230 -1.29 -6.24 50.10
C GLN A 230 -1.81 -4.80 50.03
N LEU A 231 -1.28 -3.96 49.13
CA LEU A 231 -1.66 -2.55 49.01
C LEU A 231 -2.84 -2.34 48.04
N TYR A 232 -3.25 -3.36 47.29
CA TYR A 232 -4.23 -3.24 46.21
C TYR A 232 -5.27 -4.36 46.24
N GLN A 233 -6.52 -4.07 45.89
CA GLN A 233 -7.58 -5.09 45.86
C GLN A 233 -7.83 -5.67 44.46
N LYS A 234 -7.82 -4.81 43.43
CA LYS A 234 -8.14 -5.20 42.05
C LYS A 234 -7.21 -4.47 41.10
N THR A 235 -6.64 -5.20 40.14
CA THR A 235 -5.84 -4.64 39.04
C THR A 235 -6.49 -5.04 37.71
N GLU A 236 -6.79 -4.06 36.89
CA GLU A 236 -7.28 -4.23 35.52
C GLU A 236 -6.19 -3.70 34.56
N ILE A 237 -5.84 -4.49 33.55
CA ILE A 237 -4.88 -4.10 32.52
C ILE A 237 -5.63 -4.08 31.20
N LEU A 238 -5.69 -2.90 30.58
CA LEU A 238 -6.36 -2.65 29.32
C LEU A 238 -5.32 -2.31 28.25
N SER A 239 -5.41 -2.93 27.08
CA SER A 239 -4.66 -2.48 25.91
C SER A 239 -5.35 -1.26 25.31
N LEU A 240 -4.58 -0.20 25.02
CA LEU A 240 -5.10 1.01 24.42
C LEU A 240 -5.08 0.86 22.89
N GLU A 241 -6.26 0.87 22.28
CA GLU A 241 -6.37 0.81 20.84
C GLU A 241 -6.17 2.19 20.21
N LYS A 242 -5.42 2.21 19.10
CA LYS A 242 -5.27 3.40 18.26
C LYS A 242 -6.61 3.67 17.56
N PRO A 243 -7.12 4.91 17.60
CA PRO A 243 -8.38 5.25 16.96
C PRO A 243 -8.29 5.08 15.44
N LEU A 244 -9.42 4.75 14.81
CA LEU A 244 -9.53 4.68 13.36
C LEU A 244 -9.55 6.08 12.75
N LEU A 245 -8.86 6.23 11.62
CA LEU A 245 -8.88 7.45 10.82
C LEU A 245 -10.07 7.42 9.87
N LEU A 246 -10.95 8.42 9.99
CA LEU A 246 -12.23 8.45 9.27
C LEU A 246 -12.09 8.53 7.75
N HIS A 247 -10.99 9.08 7.25
CA HIS A 247 -10.77 9.35 5.82
C HIS A 247 -9.52 8.67 5.26
N THR A 248 -8.81 7.89 6.08
CA THR A 248 -7.57 7.21 5.68
C THR A 248 -7.76 5.71 5.80
N GLY A 249 -7.37 4.96 4.78
CA GLY A 249 -7.53 3.50 4.75
C GLY A 249 -7.66 2.95 3.34
N MET A 250 -7.64 1.63 3.20
CA MET A 250 -7.70 0.96 1.89
C MET A 250 -9.11 0.95 1.32
N GLY A 251 -9.18 1.07 0.00
CA GLY A 251 -10.42 1.11 -0.78
C GLY A 251 -11.35 2.26 -0.37
N ARG A 252 -12.46 2.40 -1.08
CA ARG A 252 -13.54 3.31 -0.72
C ARG A 252 -14.89 2.64 -0.90
N LEU A 253 -15.76 2.81 0.08
CA LEU A 253 -17.18 2.56 -0.08
C LEU A 253 -17.86 3.90 -0.34
N CYS A 254 -18.40 4.04 -1.55
CA CYS A 254 -19.01 5.25 -2.04
C CYS A 254 -20.53 5.07 -2.13
N THR A 255 -21.28 5.97 -1.50
CA THR A 255 -22.74 6.06 -1.63
C THR A 255 -23.05 7.27 -2.48
N LEU A 256 -23.56 7.05 -3.70
CA LEU A 256 -23.94 8.10 -4.63
C LEU A 256 -25.06 8.96 -4.05
N ASP A 257 -25.13 10.25 -4.38
CA ASP A 257 -26.24 11.11 -3.93
C ASP A 257 -27.56 10.68 -4.59
N GLU A 258 -27.50 10.33 -5.87
CA GLU A 258 -28.61 9.78 -6.66
C GLU A 258 -28.20 8.45 -7.30
N SER A 259 -29.11 7.47 -7.30
CA SER A 259 -28.88 6.20 -7.98
C SER A 259 -28.80 6.41 -9.48
N VAL A 260 -27.93 5.64 -10.15
CA VAL A 260 -27.80 5.68 -11.62
C VAL A 260 -27.83 4.28 -12.19
N SER A 261 -28.16 4.15 -13.48
CA SER A 261 -28.05 2.84 -14.15
C SER A 261 -26.59 2.37 -14.23
N LEU A 262 -26.39 1.06 -14.23
CA LEU A 262 -25.07 0.46 -14.42
C LEU A 262 -24.44 0.88 -15.77
N ALA A 263 -25.24 1.02 -16.84
CA ALA A 263 -24.78 1.55 -18.13
C ALA A 263 -24.21 2.97 -18.00
N THR A 264 -24.92 3.86 -17.29
CA THR A 264 -24.44 5.22 -17.02
C THR A 264 -23.14 5.19 -16.21
N MET A 265 -23.05 4.31 -15.22
CA MET A 265 -21.85 4.16 -14.39
C MET A 265 -20.63 3.72 -15.22
N ILE A 266 -20.81 2.74 -16.12
CA ILE A 266 -19.76 2.28 -17.04
C ILE A 266 -19.23 3.43 -17.89
N GLU A 267 -20.11 4.26 -18.46
CA GLU A 267 -19.69 5.39 -19.29
C GLU A 267 -18.98 6.48 -18.48
N ARG A 268 -19.40 6.74 -17.23
CA ARG A 268 -18.68 7.65 -16.34
C ARG A 268 -17.26 7.16 -16.04
N ILE A 269 -17.11 5.87 -15.72
CA ILE A 269 -15.80 5.24 -15.43
C ILE A 269 -14.91 5.29 -16.67
N LYS A 270 -15.42 4.89 -17.85
CA LYS A 270 -14.69 4.96 -19.12
C LYS A 270 -14.24 6.38 -19.44
N SER A 271 -15.12 7.37 -19.25
CA SER A 271 -14.77 8.78 -19.49
C SER A 271 -13.70 9.27 -18.51
N HIS A 272 -13.77 8.89 -17.24
CA HIS A 272 -12.81 9.30 -16.21
C HIS A 272 -11.42 8.69 -16.45
N LEU A 273 -11.37 7.39 -16.73
CA LEU A 273 -10.14 6.63 -16.98
C LEU A 273 -9.64 6.74 -18.42
N LYS A 274 -10.40 7.39 -19.31
CA LYS A 274 -10.13 7.52 -20.76
C LYS A 274 -9.99 6.16 -21.45
N LEU A 275 -10.84 5.21 -21.10
CA LEU A 275 -10.84 3.85 -21.64
C LEU A 275 -11.88 3.65 -22.74
N SER A 276 -11.51 2.91 -23.78
CA SER A 276 -12.43 2.55 -24.87
C SER A 276 -13.42 1.46 -24.45
N HIS A 277 -13.01 0.58 -23.53
CA HIS A 277 -13.80 -0.53 -23.02
C HIS A 277 -13.43 -0.81 -21.56
N VAL A 278 -14.28 -1.60 -20.90
CA VAL A 278 -14.04 -2.18 -19.57
C VAL A 278 -14.51 -3.63 -19.60
N ARG A 279 -14.05 -4.44 -18.65
CA ARG A 279 -14.59 -5.79 -18.46
C ARG A 279 -15.67 -5.73 -17.39
N LEU A 280 -16.80 -6.38 -17.64
CA LEU A 280 -17.95 -6.39 -16.76
C LEU A 280 -18.36 -7.83 -16.44
N ALA A 281 -18.52 -8.13 -15.16
CA ALA A 281 -19.31 -9.25 -14.70
C ALA A 281 -20.62 -8.71 -14.11
N LEU A 282 -21.75 -9.20 -14.61
CA LEU A 282 -23.06 -8.84 -14.07
C LEU A 282 -23.37 -9.69 -12.85
N GLY A 283 -23.86 -9.03 -11.79
CA GLY A 283 -24.44 -9.73 -10.65
C GLY A 283 -25.67 -10.56 -11.07
N VAL A 284 -25.90 -11.69 -10.41
CA VAL A 284 -27.08 -12.52 -10.65
C VAL A 284 -28.35 -11.69 -10.50
N GLY A 285 -29.20 -11.71 -11.51
CA GLY A 285 -30.45 -10.92 -11.55
C GLY A 285 -30.27 -9.44 -11.88
N ARG A 286 -29.06 -8.96 -12.18
CA ARG A 286 -28.78 -7.59 -12.61
C ARG A 286 -28.68 -7.47 -14.12
N THR A 287 -29.00 -6.28 -14.62
CA THR A 287 -28.89 -5.87 -16.02
C THR A 287 -28.17 -4.52 -16.11
N LEU A 288 -27.91 -4.03 -17.31
CA LEU A 288 -27.29 -2.72 -17.52
C LEU A 288 -28.17 -1.55 -17.05
N GLU A 289 -29.49 -1.76 -16.95
CA GLU A 289 -30.48 -0.80 -16.48
C GLU A 289 -30.65 -0.85 -14.95
N SER A 290 -30.06 -1.84 -14.29
CA SER A 290 -30.12 -1.97 -12.83
C SER A 290 -29.51 -0.74 -12.16
N GLN A 291 -30.16 -0.29 -11.09
CA GLN A 291 -29.72 0.88 -10.33
C GLN A 291 -28.52 0.54 -9.45
N VAL A 292 -27.54 1.43 -9.45
CA VAL A 292 -26.34 1.42 -8.62
C VAL A 292 -26.41 2.63 -7.69
N LYS A 293 -26.35 2.37 -6.38
CA LYS A 293 -26.32 3.40 -5.33
C LYS A 293 -25.06 3.31 -4.50
N VAL A 294 -24.62 2.09 -4.19
CA VAL A 294 -23.42 1.83 -3.38
C VAL A 294 -22.36 1.16 -4.24
N VAL A 295 -21.18 1.77 -4.30
CA VAL A 295 -20.01 1.27 -5.04
C VAL A 295 -18.86 1.04 -4.10
N ALA A 296 -18.32 -0.17 -4.05
CA ALA A 296 -17.06 -0.45 -3.37
C ALA A 296 -15.93 -0.43 -4.41
N LEU A 297 -14.87 0.33 -4.16
CA LEU A 297 -13.74 0.45 -5.10
C LEU A 297 -12.40 0.29 -4.42
N CYS A 298 -11.45 -0.25 -5.18
CA CYS A 298 -10.03 -0.30 -4.83
C CYS A 298 -9.23 -0.27 -6.14
N ALA A 299 -8.41 0.76 -6.35
CA ALA A 299 -7.46 0.79 -7.45
C ALA A 299 -6.47 -0.39 -7.35
N GLY A 300 -5.87 -0.78 -8.48
CA GLY A 300 -4.94 -1.90 -8.56
C GLY A 300 -5.63 -3.25 -8.40
N SER A 301 -5.04 -4.16 -7.62
CA SER A 301 -5.58 -5.49 -7.33
C SER A 301 -6.48 -5.49 -6.08
N GLY A 302 -7.78 -5.26 -6.27
CA GLY A 302 -8.72 -5.01 -5.17
C GLY A 302 -9.36 -6.23 -4.50
N SER A 303 -9.08 -7.47 -4.93
CA SER A 303 -9.73 -8.70 -4.43
C SER A 303 -9.88 -8.74 -2.90
N SER A 304 -8.77 -8.62 -2.17
CA SER A 304 -8.76 -8.75 -0.70
C SER A 304 -9.47 -7.59 0.02
N VAL A 305 -9.46 -6.40 -0.57
CA VAL A 305 -10.09 -5.20 0.00
C VAL A 305 -11.60 -5.21 -0.21
N LEU A 306 -12.06 -5.75 -1.34
CA LEU A 306 -13.47 -5.75 -1.71
C LEU A 306 -14.21 -7.00 -1.21
N GLN A 307 -13.51 -8.05 -0.81
CA GLN A 307 -14.12 -9.30 -0.37
C GLN A 307 -15.08 -9.08 0.81
N GLY A 308 -16.33 -9.54 0.66
CA GLY A 308 -17.36 -9.47 1.71
C GLY A 308 -17.97 -8.09 1.92
N VAL A 309 -17.70 -7.10 1.07
CA VAL A 309 -18.26 -5.75 1.17
C VAL A 309 -19.65 -5.68 0.55
N GLU A 310 -20.68 -5.30 1.31
CA GLU A 310 -22.01 -5.10 0.74
C GLU A 310 -22.05 -3.85 -0.16
N ALA A 311 -22.27 -4.04 -1.46
CA ALA A 311 -22.39 -2.98 -2.46
C ALA A 311 -23.23 -3.44 -3.67
N ASP A 312 -23.68 -2.51 -4.51
CA ASP A 312 -24.30 -2.83 -5.80
C ASP A 312 -23.26 -3.15 -6.89
N LEU A 313 -22.08 -2.52 -6.77
CA LEU A 313 -21.01 -2.56 -7.76
C LEU A 313 -19.63 -2.59 -7.08
N TYR A 314 -18.76 -3.45 -7.56
CA TYR A 314 -17.32 -3.43 -7.32
C TYR A 314 -16.59 -2.79 -8.50
N LEU A 315 -15.63 -1.91 -8.22
CA LEU A 315 -14.75 -1.30 -9.20
C LEU A 315 -13.28 -1.50 -8.79
N THR A 316 -12.51 -2.18 -9.63
CA THR A 316 -11.07 -2.37 -9.39
C THR A 316 -10.29 -2.53 -10.70
N GLY A 317 -8.97 -2.55 -10.63
CA GLY A 317 -8.15 -2.87 -11.79
C GLY A 317 -8.22 -4.36 -12.09
N GLU A 318 -7.97 -5.18 -11.06
CA GLU A 318 -7.87 -6.63 -11.17
C GLU A 318 -8.60 -7.35 -10.02
N MET A 319 -9.20 -8.49 -10.35
CA MET A 319 -9.84 -9.39 -9.39
C MET A 319 -9.69 -10.84 -9.88
N SER A 320 -9.53 -11.79 -8.96
CA SER A 320 -9.40 -13.20 -9.32
C SER A 320 -10.72 -13.76 -9.86
N HIS A 321 -10.64 -14.80 -10.70
CA HIS A 321 -11.85 -15.41 -11.30
C HIS A 321 -12.88 -15.87 -10.25
N HIS A 322 -12.42 -16.51 -9.18
CA HIS A 322 -13.32 -17.00 -8.14
C HIS A 322 -13.94 -15.86 -7.32
N ASP A 323 -13.18 -14.80 -7.03
CA ASP A 323 -13.73 -13.64 -6.32
C ASP A 323 -14.82 -12.94 -7.15
N ILE A 324 -14.65 -12.89 -8.49
CA ILE A 324 -15.67 -12.35 -9.40
C ILE A 324 -16.94 -13.21 -9.36
N LEU A 325 -16.81 -14.54 -9.40
CA LEU A 325 -17.95 -15.46 -9.33
C LEU A 325 -18.70 -15.31 -8.00
N ASP A 326 -17.96 -15.21 -6.90
CA ASP A 326 -18.53 -15.06 -5.57
C ASP A 326 -19.30 -13.73 -5.46
N ALA A 327 -18.70 -12.61 -5.89
CA ALA A 327 -19.38 -11.31 -5.92
C ALA A 327 -20.62 -11.34 -6.82
N ALA A 328 -20.52 -11.91 -8.02
CA ALA A 328 -21.63 -12.00 -8.95
C ALA A 328 -22.79 -12.85 -8.37
N SER A 329 -22.48 -13.96 -7.70
CA SER A 329 -23.48 -14.83 -7.06
C SER A 329 -24.29 -14.11 -5.97
N GLN A 330 -23.68 -13.12 -5.32
CA GLN A 330 -24.31 -12.26 -4.32
C GLN A 330 -25.11 -11.08 -4.94
N GLY A 331 -25.22 -11.04 -6.27
CA GLY A 331 -25.94 -9.98 -6.99
C GLY A 331 -25.14 -8.68 -7.14
N ILE A 332 -23.84 -8.71 -6.85
CA ILE A 332 -22.91 -7.58 -6.99
C ILE A 332 -22.34 -7.60 -8.41
N SER A 333 -22.43 -6.49 -9.14
CA SER A 333 -21.75 -6.39 -10.44
C SER A 333 -20.28 -6.01 -10.24
N VAL A 334 -19.38 -6.41 -11.13
CA VAL A 334 -17.94 -6.12 -11.03
C VAL A 334 -17.45 -5.48 -12.32
N ILE A 335 -16.83 -4.30 -12.23
CA ILE A 335 -16.13 -3.64 -13.33
C ILE A 335 -14.63 -3.74 -13.09
N LEU A 336 -13.92 -4.28 -14.08
CA LEU A 336 -12.47 -4.34 -14.12
C LEU A 336 -11.94 -3.41 -15.21
N CYS A 337 -10.95 -2.61 -14.84
CA CYS A 337 -10.35 -1.59 -15.72
C CYS A 337 -8.87 -1.84 -16.03
N GLU A 338 -8.31 -2.99 -15.63
CA GLU A 338 -6.86 -3.28 -15.59
C GLU A 338 -6.11 -2.45 -14.56
N HIS A 339 -4.97 -2.98 -14.08
CA HIS A 339 -4.24 -2.47 -12.92
C HIS A 339 -3.80 -1.02 -13.11
N SER A 340 -2.88 -0.76 -14.05
CA SER A 340 -2.26 0.55 -14.24
C SER A 340 -3.27 1.62 -14.67
N ASN A 341 -4.36 1.25 -15.33
CA ASN A 341 -5.39 2.21 -15.75
C ASN A 341 -6.18 2.79 -14.57
N THR A 342 -6.33 2.04 -13.48
CA THR A 342 -6.97 2.54 -12.25
C THR A 342 -6.06 3.39 -11.37
N GLU A 343 -4.80 3.58 -11.77
CA GLU A 343 -3.78 4.25 -10.94
C GLU A 343 -3.05 5.35 -11.69
N ARG A 344 -2.51 5.07 -12.88
CA ARG A 344 -1.60 5.96 -13.62
C ARG A 344 -2.20 7.33 -13.89
N GLY A 345 -3.52 7.42 -14.09
CA GLY A 345 -4.23 8.69 -14.28
C GLY A 345 -4.12 9.63 -13.07
N PHE A 346 -3.98 9.08 -11.85
CA PHE A 346 -3.79 9.84 -10.62
C PHE A 346 -2.49 10.64 -10.62
N LEU A 347 -1.45 10.20 -11.33
CA LEU A 347 -0.14 10.87 -11.31
C LEU A 347 -0.21 12.32 -11.80
N CYS A 348 -1.15 12.65 -12.69
CA CYS A 348 -1.38 14.03 -13.11
C CYS A 348 -1.90 14.90 -11.97
N ASP A 349 -2.93 14.44 -11.25
CA ASP A 349 -3.44 15.11 -10.06
C ASP A 349 -2.36 15.16 -8.97
N LEU A 350 -1.59 14.08 -8.78
CA LEU A 350 -0.49 14.00 -7.82
C LEU A 350 0.59 15.03 -8.10
N ARG A 351 1.00 15.21 -9.36
CA ARG A 351 1.96 16.27 -9.75
C ARG A 351 1.47 17.64 -9.29
N ASP A 352 0.21 17.95 -9.54
CA ASP A 352 -0.34 19.28 -9.22
C ASP A 352 -0.50 19.47 -7.70
N MET A 353 -0.93 18.42 -6.99
CA MET A 353 -1.01 18.42 -5.53
C MET A 353 0.37 18.55 -4.86
N LEU A 354 1.37 17.80 -5.32
CA LEU A 354 2.74 17.91 -4.82
C LEU A 354 3.38 19.24 -5.20
N GLY A 355 3.08 19.77 -6.38
CA GLY A 355 3.52 21.10 -6.80
C GLY A 355 3.02 22.18 -5.85
N ALA A 356 1.74 22.13 -5.48
CA ALA A 356 1.16 23.03 -4.47
C ALA A 356 1.77 22.81 -3.07
N HIS A 357 1.86 21.56 -2.62
CA HIS A 357 2.39 21.19 -1.29
C HIS A 357 3.86 21.57 -1.10
N LEU A 358 4.67 21.45 -2.15
CA LEU A 358 6.09 21.79 -2.15
C LEU A 358 6.32 23.26 -2.56
N GLU A 359 5.27 24.07 -2.67
CA GLU A 359 5.34 25.48 -3.06
C GLU A 359 6.07 25.72 -4.41
N ASN A 360 5.99 24.75 -5.31
CA ASN A 360 6.69 24.71 -6.60
C ASN A 360 8.21 24.93 -6.49
N LYS A 361 8.83 24.53 -5.36
CA LYS A 361 10.27 24.62 -5.15
C LYS A 361 11.03 23.83 -6.20
N ILE A 362 10.63 22.57 -6.43
CA ILE A 362 11.25 21.66 -7.40
C ILE A 362 10.41 21.53 -8.69
N ASN A 363 11.05 21.09 -9.77
CA ASN A 363 10.39 20.72 -11.02
C ASN A 363 9.83 19.30 -10.92
N ILE A 364 8.50 19.14 -11.01
CA ILE A 364 7.85 17.82 -11.00
C ILE A 364 7.37 17.49 -12.41
N ILE A 365 7.84 16.38 -12.96
CA ILE A 365 7.53 15.93 -14.31
C ILE A 365 6.88 14.54 -14.27
N LEU A 366 6.06 14.24 -15.27
CA LEU A 366 5.51 12.90 -15.48
C LEU A 366 6.36 12.17 -16.52
N SER A 367 6.51 10.87 -16.35
CA SER A 367 7.02 9.97 -17.38
C SER A 367 6.10 10.01 -18.61
N GLU A 368 6.68 10.15 -19.79
CA GLU A 368 5.99 10.06 -21.09
C GLU A 368 6.05 8.65 -21.67
N THR A 369 7.00 7.82 -21.21
CA THR A 369 7.20 6.46 -21.70
C THR A 369 6.50 5.40 -20.85
N ASP A 370 5.99 5.78 -19.67
CA ASP A 370 5.22 4.94 -18.75
C ASP A 370 3.88 4.53 -19.36
N ARG A 371 3.64 3.21 -19.38
CA ARG A 371 2.52 2.60 -20.07
C ARG A 371 2.13 1.28 -19.44
N ASP A 372 0.84 0.97 -19.55
CA ASP A 372 0.31 -0.33 -19.14
C ASP A 372 1.02 -1.45 -19.94
N PRO A 373 1.47 -2.52 -19.28
CA PRO A 373 2.08 -3.66 -19.98
C PRO A 373 1.08 -4.40 -20.88
N LEU A 374 -0.23 -4.29 -20.63
CA LEU A 374 -1.29 -4.84 -21.45
C LEU A 374 -1.73 -3.80 -22.46
N THR A 375 -1.62 -4.16 -23.75
CA THR A 375 -2.03 -3.29 -24.85
C THR A 375 -3.04 -3.99 -25.71
N GLU A 376 -4.02 -3.23 -26.20
CA GLU A 376 -4.92 -3.72 -27.24
C GLU A 376 -4.10 -3.92 -28.53
N PRO A 377 -4.20 -5.08 -29.20
CA PRO A 377 -3.35 -5.42 -30.35
C PRO A 377 -3.48 -4.46 -31.54
N TYR A 378 -4.52 -3.63 -31.58
CA TYR A 378 -4.76 -2.62 -32.63
C TYR A 378 -4.14 -1.25 -32.32
N ASP A 379 -3.60 -1.01 -31.12
CA ASP A 379 -2.94 0.25 -30.73
C ASP A 379 -1.39 0.18 -30.90
N MET A 380 -0.91 -0.88 -31.56
CA MET A 380 0.50 -1.03 -31.92
C MET A 380 0.85 -0.15 -33.13
N SER A 381 0.90 1.16 -32.94
CA SER A 381 1.71 1.99 -33.83
C SER A 381 3.18 1.54 -33.74
N PRO A 382 3.94 1.51 -34.86
CA PRO A 382 5.28 0.94 -34.84
C PRO A 382 6.15 1.63 -33.80
N ILE A 383 6.72 0.84 -32.88
CA ILE A 383 7.73 1.27 -31.93
C ILE A 383 8.86 1.94 -32.73
N ARG A 384 8.90 3.27 -32.78
CA ARG A 384 10.02 4.02 -33.36
C ARG A 384 11.24 3.77 -32.48
N GLY A 385 12.08 2.83 -32.89
CA GLY A 385 13.30 2.55 -32.15
C GLY A 385 14.05 1.29 -32.53
N LEU A 386 13.88 0.71 -33.72
CA LEU A 386 14.79 -0.30 -34.26
C LEU A 386 14.84 -0.21 -35.80
N GLU A 387 15.20 0.96 -36.34
CA GLU A 387 15.78 0.99 -37.68
C GLU A 387 17.25 0.60 -37.54
N GLY A 388 17.53 -0.69 -37.75
CA GLY A 388 18.89 -1.15 -37.97
C GLY A 388 19.47 -0.48 -39.20
N GLU A 389 20.68 0.05 -39.08
CA GLU A 389 21.42 0.60 -40.22
C GLU A 389 21.44 -0.40 -41.39
N PRO A 390 21.30 0.06 -42.64
CA PRO A 390 21.39 -0.82 -43.78
C PRO A 390 22.82 -1.34 -43.89
N ARG A 391 22.99 -2.66 -43.76
CA ARG A 391 24.25 -3.33 -44.08
C ARG A 391 24.61 -3.01 -45.53
N LYS A 392 25.78 -2.38 -45.72
CA LYS A 392 26.41 -2.27 -47.04
C LYS A 392 26.61 -3.68 -47.61
N GLU A 393 25.97 -3.96 -48.74
CA GLU A 393 26.32 -5.08 -49.59
C GLU A 393 27.77 -4.91 -50.06
N VAL A 394 28.64 -5.82 -49.61
CA VAL A 394 29.95 -6.03 -50.22
C VAL A 394 29.78 -7.16 -51.22
N GLY A 395 30.06 -6.85 -52.49
CA GLY A 395 29.87 -7.73 -53.64
C GLY A 395 30.54 -9.09 -53.45
N GLY A 396 29.82 -10.12 -53.90
CA GLY A 396 30.30 -11.49 -53.92
C GLY A 396 31.35 -11.70 -55.00
N GLU A 397 32.46 -12.34 -54.61
CA GLU A 397 33.25 -13.16 -55.50
C GLU A 397 33.11 -14.62 -55.07
N SER A 398 32.83 -15.45 -56.08
CA SER A 398 32.61 -16.88 -55.99
C SER A 398 33.88 -17.64 -55.60
N ALA A 399 33.79 -18.53 -54.62
CA ALA A 399 34.73 -19.64 -54.49
C ALA A 399 34.02 -20.90 -54.01
N THR A 400 34.11 -21.91 -54.87
CA THR A 400 33.61 -23.28 -54.82
C THR A 400 33.99 -24.07 -53.56
N CYS A 401 33.02 -24.78 -52.96
CA CYS A 401 33.25 -25.83 -51.95
C CYS A 401 33.76 -27.14 -52.59
N PRO A 402 34.78 -27.80 -52.01
CA PRO A 402 35.05 -29.21 -52.26
C PRO A 402 34.38 -30.11 -51.20
N LYS A 403 33.88 -31.27 -51.64
CA LYS A 403 33.31 -32.35 -50.83
C LYS A 403 34.37 -33.01 -49.93
N PRO A 404 34.04 -33.51 -48.72
CA PRO A 404 34.97 -34.34 -47.95
C PRO A 404 34.80 -35.84 -48.29
N GLY A 405 35.90 -36.45 -48.73
CA GLY A 405 36.12 -37.90 -48.72
C GLY A 405 36.69 -38.36 -47.38
N GLY A 406 36.27 -39.54 -46.92
CA GLY A 406 36.42 -40.01 -45.53
C GLY A 406 37.77 -40.63 -45.14
N LYS A 407 37.85 -41.03 -43.86
CA LYS A 407 38.30 -42.36 -43.39
C LYS A 407 38.16 -42.51 -41.87
N LEU A 408 37.64 -43.68 -41.48
CA LEU A 408 37.55 -44.20 -40.11
C LEU A 408 38.92 -44.32 -39.41
N ARG A 409 38.95 -44.08 -38.09
CA ARG A 409 39.68 -44.91 -37.13
C ARG A 409 38.89 -45.05 -35.81
N ARG A 410 38.88 -46.28 -35.28
CA ARG A 410 38.22 -46.75 -34.06
C ARG A 410 39.09 -46.50 -32.82
N GLY A 411 38.45 -46.37 -31.65
CA GLY A 411 39.00 -46.84 -30.36
C GLY A 411 38.84 -45.85 -29.19
N GLY A 412 38.09 -46.24 -28.16
CA GLY A 412 38.06 -45.57 -26.84
C GLY A 412 36.73 -45.73 -26.10
N GLN A 413 36.69 -46.62 -25.10
CA GLN A 413 35.56 -46.87 -24.20
C GLN A 413 35.18 -45.66 -23.31
N PRO A 414 33.94 -45.58 -22.80
CA PRO A 414 33.47 -44.51 -21.93
C PRO A 414 33.57 -44.84 -20.42
N CYS A 415 33.85 -43.83 -19.59
CA CYS A 415 33.60 -43.86 -18.14
C CYS A 415 32.32 -43.06 -17.81
N PRO A 416 31.46 -43.51 -16.89
CA PRO A 416 30.13 -42.91 -16.66
C PRO A 416 30.10 -41.93 -15.48
N GLY A 417 29.17 -40.98 -15.50
CA GLY A 417 28.73 -40.33 -14.27
C GLY A 417 28.05 -38.98 -14.40
N GLU A 418 26.82 -38.92 -14.92
CA GLU A 418 25.86 -37.86 -14.51
C GLU A 418 24.45 -38.48 -14.39
N ARG A 419 23.90 -38.44 -13.17
CA ARG A 419 22.53 -38.87 -12.87
C ARG A 419 21.60 -37.69 -13.14
N VAL A 420 20.78 -37.79 -14.18
CA VAL A 420 19.62 -36.92 -14.40
C VAL A 420 18.40 -37.63 -13.80
N LEU A 421 17.85 -37.08 -12.72
CA LEU A 421 16.58 -37.52 -12.14
C LEU A 421 15.44 -36.89 -12.95
N THR A 422 14.77 -37.68 -13.78
CA THR A 422 13.50 -37.32 -14.40
C THR A 422 12.40 -38.01 -13.60
N VAL A 423 11.49 -37.24 -13.00
CA VAL A 423 10.28 -37.78 -12.37
C VAL A 423 9.08 -37.13 -13.04
N CYS A 424 8.44 -37.90 -13.91
CA CYS A 424 7.08 -37.66 -14.41
C CYS A 424 6.09 -38.21 -13.39
N PHE A 425 5.00 -37.49 -13.12
CA PHE A 425 3.78 -38.10 -12.61
C PHE A 425 2.56 -37.62 -13.39
N SER A 426 1.82 -38.62 -13.87
CA SER A 426 0.63 -38.57 -14.70
C SER A 426 -0.64 -38.34 -13.87
N GLN A 427 -1.63 -37.71 -14.50
CA GLN A 427 -3.01 -37.60 -14.04
C GLN A 427 -3.72 -38.96 -14.04
N SER A 428 -4.53 -39.22 -13.01
CA SER A 428 -5.83 -39.89 -13.16
C SER A 428 -6.64 -39.84 -11.84
N SER A 429 -7.79 -39.17 -11.95
CA SER A 429 -9.11 -39.33 -11.31
C SER A 429 -9.29 -40.31 -10.13
N PHE A 430 -10.03 -39.89 -9.09
CA PHE A 430 -11.30 -40.52 -8.66
C PHE A 430 -12.03 -39.62 -7.64
N ALA A 431 -13.34 -39.74 -7.60
CA ALA A 431 -14.26 -38.81 -6.96
C ALA A 431 -15.05 -39.46 -5.80
N ILE A 432 -15.49 -38.60 -4.86
CA ILE A 432 -16.80 -38.60 -4.15
C ILE A 432 -16.96 -39.33 -2.78
N HIS A 433 -17.44 -38.52 -1.80
CA HIS A 433 -18.27 -38.77 -0.58
C HIS A 433 -17.63 -39.47 0.65
N THR A 434 -17.93 -39.18 1.94
CA THR A 434 -18.72 -38.17 2.70
C THR A 434 -18.51 -38.41 4.21
N TRP A 435 -18.66 -37.32 5.02
CA TRP A 435 -19.06 -37.23 6.45
C TRP A 435 -18.04 -37.50 7.59
N GLY A 436 -17.97 -36.53 8.51
CA GLY A 436 -17.47 -36.67 9.89
C GLY A 436 -18.54 -37.29 10.83
N PRO A 437 -18.51 -37.11 12.18
CA PRO A 437 -17.85 -36.04 12.95
C PRO A 437 -17.17 -36.49 14.28
N GLU A 438 -16.76 -35.47 15.04
CA GLU A 438 -16.67 -35.39 16.52
C GLU A 438 -15.38 -35.73 17.31
N ARG A 439 -15.01 -34.67 18.05
CA ARG A 439 -14.21 -34.50 19.28
C ARG A 439 -13.93 -35.74 20.15
N CYS A 440 -12.71 -35.77 20.71
CA CYS A 440 -12.48 -36.09 22.12
C CYS A 440 -11.33 -35.23 22.69
N GLU A 441 -11.60 -34.60 23.83
CA GLU A 441 -10.69 -33.86 24.71
C GLU A 441 -9.93 -34.81 25.66
N ASN A 442 -8.81 -34.31 26.21
CA ASN A 442 -8.18 -34.66 27.50
C ASN A 442 -7.59 -36.09 27.60
N THR A 443 -6.46 -36.38 28.24
CA THR A 443 -5.62 -35.72 29.25
C THR A 443 -4.35 -36.59 29.33
N CYS A 444 -3.15 -36.01 29.39
CA CYS A 444 -1.93 -36.76 29.71
C CYS A 444 -1.67 -36.62 31.21
N GLU A 445 -1.92 -37.70 31.96
CA GLU A 445 -1.40 -37.89 33.31
C GLU A 445 -0.06 -38.63 33.24
N GLU A 446 0.91 -38.10 33.96
CA GLU A 446 2.19 -38.71 34.27
C GLU A 446 1.97 -39.97 35.12
N ASN A 447 2.67 -41.06 34.80
CA ASN A 447 3.20 -41.92 35.85
C ASN A 447 4.49 -42.62 35.41
N THR A 448 5.51 -42.34 36.22
CA THR A 448 6.85 -42.93 36.23
C THR A 448 6.82 -44.43 36.50
N THR A 449 7.73 -45.20 35.88
CA THR A 449 8.62 -46.14 36.58
C THR A 449 9.67 -46.72 35.64
N ASN A 450 10.90 -46.76 36.16
CA ASN A 450 12.11 -47.38 35.62
C ASN A 450 11.95 -48.89 35.39
N LEU A 451 12.73 -49.46 34.47
CA LEU A 451 13.70 -50.55 34.72
C LEU A 451 14.28 -51.07 33.39
N ASP A 452 15.58 -50.83 33.22
CA ASP A 452 16.68 -51.73 32.82
C ASP A 452 16.64 -52.63 31.56
N ASP A 453 17.81 -52.60 30.90
CA ASP A 453 18.52 -53.65 30.14
C ASP A 453 18.01 -54.13 28.76
N ASN A 454 18.53 -53.52 27.68
CA ASN A 454 19.58 -54.08 26.79
C ASN A 454 19.90 -53.16 25.60
#